data_AF-E1CGV8-F1
#
_entry.id   AF-E1CGV8-F1
#
_cell.length_a   1.000
_cell.length_b   1.000
_cell.length_c   1.000
_cell.angle_alpha   90.00
_cell.angle_beta   90.00
_cell.angle_gamma   90.00
#
_symmetry.space_group_name_H-M   'P 1'
#
loop_
_entity.id
_entity.type
_entity.pdbx_description
1 polymer ?
#
loop_
_entity_poly.entity_id
_entity_poly.type
_entity_poly.pdbx_seq_one_letter_code
_entity_poly.pdbx_strand_id
1 'polypeptide(L)' 'MAQKINPLGFRLGVTQNDRSHWFAQQRNYSKDLREDQKIRTCIENYVRTHIKSSSNYGGIARVEIG' A
#
# COMPACT_ATOMS: atom_id res chain seq x y z
N MET A 1 15.03 3.44 27.94
CA MET A 1 14.49 2.61 26.84
C MET A 1 14.48 3.44 25.56
N ALA A 2 15.18 3.02 24.51
CA ALA A 2 15.26 3.78 23.25
C ALA A 2 14.26 3.23 22.23
N GLN A 3 13.51 4.12 21.57
CA GLN A 3 12.62 3.76 20.46
C GLN A 3 13.43 3.66 19.15
N LYS A 4 13.20 2.59 18.39
CA LYS A 4 13.79 2.41 17.05
C LYS A 4 12.81 2.89 15.98
N ILE A 5 13.34 3.54 14.95
CA ILE A 5 12.58 4.00 13.79
C ILE A 5 12.18 2.83 12.87
N ASN A 6 11.08 2.98 12.15
CA ASN A 6 10.69 2.03 11.10
C ASN A 6 11.73 2.08 9.95
N PRO A 7 12.40 0.96 9.61
CA PRO A 7 13.41 0.94 8.57
C PRO A 7 12.88 1.24 7.17
N LEU A 8 11.59 1.00 6.91
CA LEU A 8 10.96 1.30 5.62
C LEU A 8 10.89 2.81 5.38
N GLY A 9 10.42 3.55 6.39
CA GLY A 9 10.40 5.01 6.39
C GLY A 9 11.80 5.61 6.34
N PHE A 10 12.76 4.96 7.03
CA PHE A 10 14.13 5.43 7.08
C PHE A 10 14.89 5.29 5.75
N ARG A 11 14.54 4.31 4.91
CA ARG A 11 15.23 4.00 3.64
C ARG A 11 14.50 4.52 2.38
N LEU A 12 13.36 5.17 2.58
CA LEU A 12 12.54 5.74 1.52
C LEU A 12 13.33 6.82 0.76
N GLY A 13 13.41 6.68 -0.57
CA GLY A 13 14.17 7.58 -1.45
C GLY A 13 15.66 7.26 -1.62
N VAL A 14 16.20 6.27 -0.89
CA VAL A 14 17.61 5.82 -1.04
C VAL A 14 17.68 4.40 -1.61
N THR A 15 17.16 3.43 -0.86
CA THR A 15 17.19 2.01 -1.25
C THR A 15 15.79 1.48 -1.54
N GLN A 16 14.76 2.16 -1.04
CA GLN A 16 13.36 1.75 -1.19
C GLN A 16 12.56 2.84 -1.90
N ASN A 17 11.84 2.44 -2.94
CA ASN A 17 10.95 3.32 -3.70
C ASN A 17 9.58 3.45 -3.01
N ASP A 18 8.90 4.54 -3.29
CA ASP A 18 7.50 4.72 -2.95
C ASP A 18 6.63 3.65 -3.61
N ARG A 19 5.54 3.26 -2.92
CA ARG A 19 4.55 2.31 -3.48
C ARG A 19 3.43 3.01 -4.25
N SER A 20 3.39 4.34 -4.16
CA SER A 20 2.42 5.20 -4.85
C SER A 20 3.18 6.24 -5.68
N HIS A 21 3.21 6.06 -6.99
CA HIS A 21 3.92 6.92 -7.93
C HIS A 21 2.95 7.83 -8.69
N TRP A 22 2.24 8.72 -7.97
CA TRP A 22 1.35 9.69 -8.59
C TRP A 22 1.59 11.09 -8.02
N PHE A 23 1.23 12.12 -8.79
CA PHE A 23 1.35 13.51 -8.41
C PHE A 23 -0.01 14.19 -8.44
N ALA A 24 -0.33 14.92 -7.37
CA ALA A 24 -1.56 15.68 -7.26
C ALA A 24 -1.28 17.11 -6.80
N GLN A 25 -2.13 18.03 -7.23
CA GLN A 25 -2.15 19.38 -6.66
C GLN A 25 -2.56 19.30 -5.18
N GLN A 26 -2.06 20.21 -4.34
CA GLN A 26 -2.29 20.20 -2.89
C GLN A 26 -3.77 20.10 -2.49
N ARG A 27 -4.67 20.72 -3.27
CA ARG A 27 -6.13 20.68 -3.06
C ARG A 27 -6.71 19.28 -3.29
N ASN A 28 -6.14 18.51 -4.20
CA ASN A 28 -6.65 17.21 -4.62
C ASN A 28 -5.93 16.05 -3.94
N TYR A 29 -4.73 16.28 -3.40
CA TYR A 29 -3.91 15.25 -2.75
C TYR A 29 -4.67 14.41 -1.71
N SER A 30 -5.47 15.05 -0.86
CA SER A 30 -6.29 14.36 0.15
C SER A 30 -7.36 13.46 -0.47
N LYS A 31 -7.95 13.90 -1.58
CA LYS A 31 -8.96 13.13 -2.31
C LYS A 31 -8.31 11.91 -2.99
N ASP A 32 -7.21 12.13 -3.68
CA ASP A 32 -6.50 11.10 -4.44
C ASP A 32 -5.91 10.05 -3.49
N LEU A 33 -5.38 10.47 -2.33
CA LEU A 33 -4.95 9.57 -1.26
C LEU A 33 -6.09 8.69 -0.73
N ARG A 34 -7.30 9.26 -0.59
CA ARG A 34 -8.48 8.51 -0.14
C ARG A 34 -8.95 7.52 -1.21
N GLU A 35 -8.80 7.85 -2.48
CA GLU A 35 -9.08 6.94 -3.60
C GLU A 35 -8.08 5.77 -3.62
N ASP A 36 -6.79 6.04 -3.46
CA ASP A 36 -5.74 5.01 -3.35
C ASP A 36 -6.05 4.02 -2.20
N GLN A 37 -6.44 4.52 -1.03
CA GLN A 37 -6.84 3.68 0.10
C GLN A 37 -8.06 2.81 -0.21
N LYS A 38 -9.08 3.36 -0.91
CA LYS A 38 -10.26 2.60 -1.30
C LYS A 38 -9.91 1.47 -2.27
N ILE A 39 -9.01 1.72 -3.22
CA ILE A 39 -8.56 0.72 -4.19
C ILE A 39 -7.87 -0.44 -3.47
N ARG A 40 -6.91 -0.15 -2.58
CA ARG A 40 -6.21 -1.18 -1.79
C ARG A 40 -7.18 -2.02 -0.96
N THR A 41 -8.10 -1.35 -0.26
CA THR A 41 -9.11 -2.02 0.57
C THR A 41 -10.04 -2.89 -0.28
N CYS A 42 -10.43 -2.42 -1.46
CA CYS A 42 -11.26 -3.17 -2.39
C CYS A 42 -10.55 -4.45 -2.85
N ILE A 43 -9.28 -4.35 -3.25
CA ILE A 43 -8.45 -5.49 -3.68
C ILE A 43 -8.33 -6.52 -2.55
N GLU A 44 -8.00 -6.08 -1.33
CA GLU A 44 -7.90 -6.97 -0.17
C GLU A 44 -9.22 -7.69 0.12
N ASN A 45 -10.34 -6.98 0.09
CA ASN A 45 -11.66 -7.56 0.32
C ASN A 45 -12.08 -8.54 -0.80
N TYR A 46 -11.81 -8.18 -2.06
CA TYR A 46 -12.10 -9.03 -3.21
C TYR A 46 -11.35 -10.35 -3.11
N VAL A 47 -10.05 -10.27 -2.86
CA VAL A 47 -9.18 -11.41 -2.64
C VAL A 47 -9.71 -12.28 -1.49
N ARG A 48 -9.96 -11.69 -0.32
CA ARG A 48 -10.43 -12.42 0.87
C ARG A 48 -11.76 -13.16 0.63
N THR A 49 -12.67 -12.59 -0.16
CA THR A 49 -13.99 -13.17 -0.42
C THR A 49 -13.98 -14.28 -1.47
N HIS A 50 -13.04 -14.23 -2.43
CA HIS A 50 -13.00 -15.17 -3.55
C HIS A 50 -12.07 -16.37 -3.33
N ILE A 51 -11.22 -16.33 -2.30
CA ILE A 51 -10.32 -17.44 -1.97
C ILE A 51 -11.04 -18.45 -1.10
N LYS A 52 -11.30 -19.63 -1.68
CA LYS A 52 -11.96 -20.77 -1.01
C LYS A 52 -10.98 -21.77 -0.37
N SER A 53 -9.69 -21.70 -0.70
CA SER A 53 -8.65 -22.60 -0.18
C SER A 53 -7.50 -21.78 0.38
N SER A 54 -7.28 -21.86 1.69
CA SER A 54 -6.17 -21.21 2.38
C SER A 54 -4.84 -21.97 2.21
N SER A 55 -4.86 -23.20 1.70
CA SER A 55 -3.67 -24.07 1.65
C SER A 55 -2.68 -23.68 0.55
N ASN A 56 -3.15 -23.05 -0.53
CA ASN A 56 -2.32 -22.65 -1.67
C ASN A 56 -2.29 -21.13 -1.92
N TYR A 57 -2.89 -20.32 -1.04
CA TYR A 57 -2.94 -18.88 -1.24
C TYR A 57 -1.75 -18.17 -0.59
N GLY A 58 -0.82 -17.67 -1.41
CA GLY A 58 0.42 -17.00 -0.98
C GLY A 58 0.27 -15.55 -0.49
N GLY A 59 -0.95 -15.01 -0.39
CA GLY A 59 -1.17 -13.63 0.05
C GLY A 59 -0.94 -12.58 -1.03
N ILE A 60 -1.30 -11.33 -0.72
CA ILE A 60 -0.92 -10.16 -1.54
C ILE A 60 0.37 -9.59 -0.93
N ALA A 61 1.50 -9.72 -1.62
CA ALA A 61 2.79 -9.27 -1.10
C ALA A 61 2.93 -7.74 -1.11
N ARG A 62 2.44 -7.09 -2.16
CA ARG A 62 2.46 -5.62 -2.33
C ARG A 62 1.45 -5.18 -3.38
N VAL A 63 0.97 -3.95 -3.23
CA VAL A 63 0.18 -3.24 -4.25
C VAL A 63 0.93 -1.95 -4.54
N GLU A 64 1.30 -1.77 -5.81
CA GLU A 64 1.96 -0.57 -6.33
C GLU A 64 0.96 0.15 -7.24
N ILE A 65 0.80 1.45 -7.04
CA ILE A 65 -0.12 2.30 -7.81
C ILE A 65 0.72 3.41 -8.40
N GLY A 66 0.79 3.53 -9.72
CA GLY A 66 1.56 4.55 -10.44
C GLY A 66 0.79 5.12 -11.61
#